data_AF-A0A0F0CRQ1-F1
#
_entry.id   AF-A0A0F0CRQ1-F1
#
_cell.length_a   1.000
_cell.length_b   1.000
_cell.length_c   1.000
_cell.angle_alpha   90.00
_cell.angle_beta   90.00
_cell.angle_gamma   90.00
#
_symmetry.space_group_name_H-M   'P 1'
#
loop_
_entity.id
_entity.type
_entity.pdbx_description
1 polymer ?
#
loop_
_entity_poly.entity_id
_entity_poly.type
_entity_poly.pdbx_seq_one_letter_code
_entity_poly.pdbx_strand_id
1 'polypeptide(L)'
;MSKEYYLPHFYAPSKVIKSNKDQGFLPDILSMDENPLLLAVYFDNQNIGKEKSSFLPDEPNNMVRKALELSFGKEFEGSELYEYNMGDTPVIEYKKINPTKYRVRIHEARGLFHLVFSESFRTDWKAYLTPNALMAKNDINIDEALKRYKILNNRISDQATGDDVRSYLNKGWITSLSAGAEKEKIYTKWVNYRQEVDYVEKYSNEALVDFISKNNHGTIQNDNLPDGDVFETLFSFNQLYELTEETHLKANGYSNAWAINPGILCNSKSSGNTSCLANPDGTFDFEIIVEYYPQRLYYITLTISLTVVFIRIAQWLATLEGMLTTLAGWLIPQLRNRKAKTLVPDEEETGYTGV
;
A
#
# COMPACT_ATOMS: atom_id res chain seq x y z
N MET A 1 -18.20 8.59 -17.36
CA MET A 1 -16.99 9.44 -17.33
C MET A 1 -16.20 9.14 -18.59
N SER A 2 -15.86 10.14 -19.40
CA SER A 2 -14.91 9.93 -20.50
C SER A 2 -13.54 9.56 -19.91
N LYS A 3 -12.78 8.71 -20.61
CA LYS A 3 -11.44 8.26 -20.17
C LYS A 3 -10.44 9.41 -19.98
N GLU A 4 -10.75 10.56 -20.57
CA GLU A 4 -9.94 11.78 -20.58
C GLU A 4 -9.83 12.49 -19.22
N TYR A 5 -10.48 11.99 -18.16
CA TYR A 5 -10.45 12.61 -16.82
C TYR A 5 -10.02 11.66 -15.69
N TYR A 6 -9.47 10.49 -15.99
CA TYR A 6 -9.02 9.55 -14.97
C TYR A 6 -7.61 9.91 -14.48
N LEU A 7 -7.50 10.35 -13.22
CA LEU A 7 -6.23 10.50 -12.53
C LEU A 7 -5.89 9.19 -11.81
N PRO A 8 -4.81 8.47 -12.19
CA PRO A 8 -4.42 7.26 -11.50
C PRO A 8 -3.90 7.54 -10.08
N HIS A 9 -3.88 6.50 -9.24
CA HIS A 9 -3.33 6.60 -7.88
C HIS A 9 -1.85 6.97 -7.89
N PHE A 10 -1.09 6.42 -8.84
CA PHE A 10 0.30 6.74 -9.10
C PHE A 10 0.47 7.20 -10.54
N TYR A 11 1.37 8.12 -10.81
CA TYR A 11 1.80 8.42 -12.18
C TYR A 11 3.18 9.09 -12.20
N ALA A 12 3.83 9.02 -13.36
CA ALA A 12 4.99 9.82 -13.66
C ALA A 12 4.59 10.98 -14.58
N PRO A 13 4.70 12.25 -14.14
CA PRO A 13 4.31 13.39 -14.94
C PRO A 13 5.30 13.60 -16.08
N SER A 14 4.78 13.81 -17.30
CA SER A 14 5.62 14.18 -18.45
C SER A 14 6.07 15.64 -18.38
N LYS A 15 5.31 16.47 -17.64
CA LYS A 15 5.58 17.89 -17.45
C LYS A 15 5.53 18.25 -15.97
N VAL A 16 6.50 19.06 -15.56
CA VAL A 16 6.60 19.62 -14.22
C VAL A 16 6.61 21.14 -14.31
N ILE A 17 5.78 21.80 -13.52
CA ILE A 17 5.80 23.26 -13.35
C ILE A 17 6.25 23.60 -11.95
N LYS A 18 7.26 24.45 -11.84
CA LYS A 18 7.63 25.09 -10.58
C LYS A 18 7.02 26.49 -10.53
N SER A 19 6.39 26.84 -9.41
CA SER A 19 5.75 28.14 -9.19
C SER A 19 6.20 28.76 -7.88
N ASN A 20 6.54 30.05 -7.91
CA ASN A 20 6.76 30.85 -6.71
C ASN A 20 5.45 31.36 -6.07
N LYS A 21 4.29 31.14 -6.71
CA LYS A 21 2.97 31.47 -6.17
C LYS A 21 2.50 30.43 -5.17
N ASP A 22 1.35 30.68 -4.56
CA ASP A 22 0.66 29.69 -3.73
C ASP A 22 -0.27 28.79 -4.54
N GLN A 23 -0.78 27.75 -3.88
CA GLN A 23 -1.66 26.74 -4.48
C GLN A 23 -2.99 27.29 -5.01
N GLY A 24 -3.41 28.48 -4.58
CA GLY A 24 -4.60 29.16 -5.11
C GLY A 24 -4.48 29.48 -6.60
N PHE A 25 -3.25 29.50 -7.13
CA PHE A 25 -2.95 29.69 -8.55
C PHE A 25 -3.00 28.39 -9.37
N LEU A 26 -3.24 27.24 -8.74
CA LEU A 26 -3.31 25.95 -9.43
C LEU A 26 -4.39 25.91 -10.54
N PRO A 27 -5.62 26.44 -10.36
CA PRO A 27 -6.62 26.42 -11.43
C PRO A 27 -6.16 27.17 -12.67
N ASP A 28 -5.48 28.31 -12.49
CA ASP A 28 -4.94 29.09 -13.59
C ASP A 28 -3.88 28.26 -14.34
N ILE A 29 -2.91 27.66 -13.62
CA ILE A 29 -1.88 26.80 -14.22
C ILE A 29 -2.50 25.62 -14.99
N LEU A 30 -3.48 24.93 -14.40
CA LEU A 30 -4.13 23.78 -15.04
C LEU A 30 -4.92 24.17 -16.29
N SER A 31 -5.43 25.40 -16.36
CA SER A 31 -6.15 25.89 -17.54
C SER A 31 -5.24 26.23 -18.73
N MET A 32 -3.92 26.30 -18.52
CA MET A 32 -2.94 26.60 -19.56
C MET A 32 -2.47 25.35 -20.32
N ASP A 33 -2.64 24.17 -19.73
CA ASP A 33 -2.18 22.92 -20.32
C ASP A 33 -3.33 22.16 -20.97
N GLU A 34 -3.11 21.66 -22.18
CA GLU A 34 -4.09 20.85 -22.90
C GLU A 34 -4.26 19.46 -22.27
N ASN A 35 -3.29 19.00 -21.47
CA ASN A 35 -3.34 17.73 -20.75
C ASN A 35 -2.94 17.89 -19.27
N PRO A 36 -3.82 18.48 -18.43
CA PRO A 36 -3.52 18.78 -17.04
C PRO A 36 -3.36 17.53 -16.15
N LEU A 37 -3.75 16.34 -16.61
CA LEU A 37 -3.74 15.11 -15.80
C LEU A 37 -2.35 14.55 -15.52
N LEU A 38 -1.36 14.85 -16.37
CA LEU A 38 0.03 14.41 -16.20
C LEU A 38 0.96 15.56 -15.83
N LEU A 39 0.37 16.62 -15.29
CA LEU A 39 1.08 17.79 -14.83
C LEU A 39 1.31 17.68 -13.32
N ALA A 40 2.57 17.85 -12.91
CA ALA A 40 2.92 18.07 -11.51
C ALA A 40 3.35 19.51 -11.29
N VAL A 41 2.65 20.20 -10.41
CA VAL A 41 2.92 21.59 -10.03
C VAL A 41 3.53 21.62 -8.64
N TYR A 42 4.71 22.20 -8.49
CA TYR A 42 5.39 22.39 -7.21
C TYR A 42 5.43 23.86 -6.85
N PHE A 43 4.85 24.18 -5.69
CA PHE A 43 4.86 25.53 -5.14
C PHE A 43 6.02 25.68 -4.15
N ASP A 44 6.77 26.79 -4.24
CA ASP A 44 7.96 27.04 -3.40
C ASP A 44 7.62 27.04 -1.91
N ASN A 45 6.48 27.63 -1.53
CA ASN A 45 6.04 27.69 -0.14
C ASN A 45 5.62 26.34 0.47
N GLN A 46 5.47 25.29 -0.35
CA GLN A 46 5.09 23.95 0.10
C GLN A 46 6.27 23.00 0.26
N ASN A 47 7.40 23.31 -0.37
CA ASN A 47 8.58 22.46 -0.43
C ASN A 47 9.82 23.20 0.12
N ILE A 48 9.61 24.02 1.16
CA ILE A 48 10.66 24.81 1.80
C ILE A 48 11.74 23.88 2.37
N GLY A 49 13.00 24.21 2.11
CA GLY A 49 14.15 23.46 2.61
C GLY A 49 14.48 22.20 1.79
N LYS A 50 13.78 21.91 0.70
CA LYS A 50 14.15 20.86 -0.26
C LYS A 50 15.13 21.44 -1.27
N GLU A 51 16.27 20.78 -1.50
CA GLU A 51 17.29 21.26 -2.44
C GLU A 51 16.80 21.18 -3.88
N LYS A 52 16.80 22.29 -4.63
CA LYS A 52 16.27 22.33 -6.00
C LYS A 52 16.92 21.28 -6.92
N SER A 53 18.24 21.09 -6.81
CA SER A 53 19.01 20.12 -7.59
C SER A 53 18.68 18.67 -7.27
N SER A 54 18.04 18.37 -6.14
CA SER A 54 17.66 17.00 -5.80
C SER A 54 16.37 16.56 -6.49
N PHE A 55 15.55 17.51 -6.99
CA PHE A 55 14.25 17.20 -7.57
C PHE A 55 13.86 17.90 -8.86
N LEU A 56 14.64 18.85 -9.38
CA LEU A 56 14.41 19.40 -10.72
C LEU A 56 15.65 19.22 -11.58
N PRO A 57 15.49 19.09 -12.92
CA PRO A 57 16.60 19.24 -13.84
C PRO A 57 17.30 20.59 -13.65
N ASP A 58 18.60 20.64 -13.99
CA ASP A 58 19.44 21.82 -13.79
C ASP A 58 18.89 23.08 -14.49
N GLU A 59 18.36 22.91 -15.70
CA GLU A 59 17.84 24.01 -16.53
C GLU A 59 16.35 23.80 -16.88
N PRO A 60 15.50 24.84 -16.74
CA PRO A 60 14.14 24.80 -17.23
C PRO A 60 14.11 24.83 -18.75
N ASN A 61 13.13 24.16 -19.34
CA ASN A 61 12.96 24.16 -20.79
C ASN A 61 12.41 25.49 -21.30
N ASN A 62 11.58 26.15 -20.50
CA ASN A 62 11.02 27.44 -20.86
C ASN A 62 10.58 28.24 -19.62
N MET A 63 10.60 29.57 -19.76
CA MET A 63 9.94 30.47 -18.82
C MET A 63 8.50 30.70 -19.30
N VAL A 64 7.51 30.23 -18.55
CA VAL A 64 6.09 30.21 -18.99
C VAL A 64 5.44 31.59 -18.91
N ARG A 65 6.17 32.60 -18.43
CA ARG A 65 5.71 33.97 -18.19
C ARG A 65 4.90 34.58 -19.35
N LYS A 66 5.36 34.39 -20.59
CA LYS A 66 4.73 34.99 -21.77
C LYS A 66 3.36 34.38 -22.11
N ALA A 67 3.15 33.10 -21.83
CA ALA A 67 1.87 32.43 -22.10
C ALA A 67 0.78 32.91 -21.11
N LEU A 68 1.14 33.19 -19.86
CA LEU A 68 0.23 33.77 -18.87
C LEU A 68 -0.25 35.17 -19.21
N GLU A 69 0.69 36.03 -19.60
CA GLU A 69 0.39 37.41 -19.97
C GLU A 69 -0.58 37.46 -21.16
N LEU A 70 -0.40 36.55 -22.14
CA LEU A 70 -1.27 36.42 -23.30
C LEU A 70 -2.66 35.86 -22.99
N SER A 71 -2.75 34.83 -22.14
CA SER A 71 -4.03 34.12 -21.89
C SER A 71 -4.98 34.87 -20.96
N PHE A 72 -4.47 35.70 -20.05
CA PHE A 72 -5.30 36.33 -19.02
C PHE A 72 -5.38 37.86 -19.10
N GLY A 73 -4.63 38.49 -20.02
CA GLY A 73 -4.63 39.95 -20.20
C GLY A 73 -4.27 40.72 -18.93
N LYS A 74 -3.65 40.06 -17.95
CA LYS A 74 -3.17 40.63 -16.69
C LYS A 74 -1.66 40.49 -16.66
N GLU A 75 -1.00 41.60 -16.36
CA GLU A 75 0.42 41.64 -16.09
C GLU A 75 0.67 40.87 -14.79
N PHE A 76 1.21 39.65 -14.91
CA PHE A 76 1.59 38.85 -13.77
C PHE A 76 2.96 39.30 -13.25
N GLU A 77 3.00 40.51 -12.69
CA GLU A 77 4.20 41.05 -12.07
C GLU A 77 4.68 40.08 -10.96
N GLY A 78 5.91 39.59 -11.10
CA GLY A 78 6.58 38.74 -10.11
C GLY A 78 6.15 37.26 -10.04
N SER A 79 5.38 36.72 -11.00
CA SER A 79 5.20 35.26 -11.10
C SER A 79 6.34 34.62 -11.88
N GLU A 80 7.14 33.80 -11.23
CA GLU A 80 8.12 32.96 -11.89
C GLU A 80 7.55 31.56 -12.02
N LEU A 81 7.15 31.20 -13.24
CA LEU A 81 6.77 29.84 -13.61
C LEU A 81 7.84 29.23 -14.51
N TYR A 82 8.36 28.10 -14.09
CA TYR A 82 9.36 27.34 -14.82
C TYR A 82 8.79 25.99 -15.24
N GLU A 83 8.84 25.71 -16.54
CA GLU A 83 8.39 24.43 -17.09
C GLU A 83 9.59 23.52 -17.36
N TYR A 84 9.45 22.27 -16.96
CA TYR A 84 10.40 21.19 -17.18
C TYR A 84 9.65 20.03 -17.85
N ASN A 85 10.16 19.58 -19.00
CA ASN A 85 9.71 18.34 -19.64
C ASN A 85 10.59 17.22 -19.12
N MET A 86 9.96 16.18 -18.59
CA MET A 86 10.67 15.08 -17.95
C MET A 86 11.17 14.03 -18.96
N GLY A 87 10.86 14.21 -20.26
CA GLY A 87 11.27 13.28 -21.32
C GLY A 87 10.49 11.97 -21.24
N ASP A 88 11.19 10.86 -21.48
CA ASP A 88 10.61 9.52 -21.39
C ASP A 88 10.31 9.19 -19.92
N THR A 89 9.04 9.00 -19.60
CA THR A 89 8.59 8.63 -18.25
C THR A 89 8.54 7.10 -18.10
N PRO A 90 8.86 6.57 -16.91
CA PRO A 90 8.76 5.14 -16.66
C PRO A 90 7.31 4.66 -16.71
N VAL A 91 7.14 3.35 -16.93
CA VAL A 91 5.86 2.69 -16.76
C VAL A 91 5.69 2.26 -15.31
N ILE A 92 4.55 2.61 -14.72
CA ILE A 92 4.20 2.34 -13.32
C ILE A 92 3.22 1.17 -13.28
N GLU A 93 3.63 0.06 -12.69
CA GLU A 93 2.75 -1.05 -12.34
C GLU A 93 2.49 -0.99 -10.83
N TYR A 94 1.24 -0.94 -10.38
CA TYR A 94 0.98 -0.84 -8.94
C TYR A 94 -0.17 -1.72 -8.46
N LYS A 95 -0.16 -2.01 -7.16
CA LYS A 95 -1.26 -2.64 -6.44
C LYS A 95 -1.54 -1.88 -5.16
N LYS A 96 -2.83 -1.63 -4.92
CA LYS A 96 -3.32 -1.20 -3.61
C LYS A 96 -3.49 -2.43 -2.73
N ILE A 97 -2.61 -2.60 -1.74
CA ILE A 97 -2.70 -3.71 -0.78
C ILE A 97 -3.79 -3.40 0.23
N ASN A 98 -3.79 -2.18 0.77
CA ASN A 98 -4.82 -1.64 1.64
C ASN A 98 -4.82 -0.10 1.55
N PRO A 99 -5.73 0.64 2.22
CA PRO A 99 -5.78 2.10 2.15
C PRO A 99 -4.48 2.82 2.55
N THR A 100 -3.63 2.16 3.34
CA THR A 100 -2.39 2.72 3.91
C THR A 100 -1.11 2.10 3.33
N LYS A 101 -1.21 1.20 2.34
CA LYS A 101 -0.07 0.47 1.81
C LYS A 101 -0.27 0.08 0.35
N TYR A 102 0.76 0.38 -0.44
CA TYR A 102 0.79 0.16 -1.88
C TYR A 102 2.12 -0.48 -2.27
N ARG A 103 2.08 -1.34 -3.29
CA ARG A 103 3.26 -1.87 -3.95
C ARG A 103 3.34 -1.28 -5.34
N VAL A 104 4.50 -0.76 -5.71
CA VAL A 104 4.73 -0.04 -6.98
C VAL A 104 5.98 -0.60 -7.63
N ARG A 105 5.87 -1.11 -8.85
CA ARG A 105 6.98 -1.49 -9.72
C ARG A 105 7.14 -0.41 -10.77
N ILE A 106 8.37 0.05 -10.91
CA ILE A 106 8.78 1.03 -11.90
C ILE A 106 9.51 0.26 -12.99
N HIS A 107 9.10 0.45 -14.24
CA HIS A 107 9.69 -0.18 -15.41
C HIS A 107 10.27 0.86 -16.35
N GLU A 108 11.37 0.51 -17.00
CA GLU A 108 12.03 1.31 -18.03
C GLU A 108 12.46 2.70 -17.52
N ALA A 109 12.79 2.84 -16.22
CA ALA A 109 13.17 4.12 -15.64
C ALA A 109 14.54 4.60 -16.12
N ARG A 110 14.60 5.83 -16.59
CA ARG A 110 15.84 6.52 -16.97
C ARG A 110 15.77 7.98 -16.53
N GLY A 111 16.90 8.48 -16.04
CA GLY A 111 17.02 9.88 -15.62
C GLY A 111 16.14 10.23 -14.41
N LEU A 112 16.15 11.50 -14.03
CA LEU A 112 15.30 12.01 -12.96
C LEU A 112 13.84 11.98 -13.40
N PHE A 113 12.97 11.35 -12.62
CA PHE A 113 11.52 11.41 -12.79
C PHE A 113 10.83 11.64 -11.45
N HIS A 114 9.56 12.02 -11.48
CA HIS A 114 8.74 12.15 -10.27
C HIS A 114 7.72 11.03 -10.21
N LEU A 115 7.59 10.38 -9.06
CA LEU A 115 6.49 9.46 -8.78
C LEU A 115 5.44 10.23 -7.98
N VAL A 116 4.37 10.67 -8.63
CA VAL A 116 3.26 11.34 -7.95
C VAL A 116 2.28 10.30 -7.43
N PHE A 117 1.82 10.49 -6.20
CA PHE A 117 0.86 9.66 -5.51
C PHE A 117 -0.34 10.50 -5.07
N SER A 118 -1.49 10.24 -5.71
CA SER A 118 -2.74 11.01 -5.64
C SER A 118 -3.49 10.90 -4.31
N GLU A 119 -2.84 10.48 -3.23
CA GLU A 119 -3.35 10.60 -1.86
C GLU A 119 -2.94 11.94 -1.23
N SER A 120 -3.68 12.37 -0.20
CA SER A 120 -3.38 13.61 0.51
C SER A 120 -1.98 13.62 1.12
N PHE A 121 -1.28 14.74 0.95
CA PHE A 121 0.10 14.93 1.35
C PHE A 121 0.23 14.84 2.85
N ARG A 122 1.11 13.95 3.29
CA ARG A 122 1.49 13.75 4.69
C ARG A 122 2.94 13.33 4.71
N THR A 123 3.78 14.00 5.51
CA THR A 123 5.18 13.60 5.77
C THR A 123 5.32 12.19 6.37
N ASP A 124 4.20 11.64 6.84
CA ASP A 124 4.05 10.31 7.39
C ASP A 124 4.01 9.21 6.31
N TRP A 125 3.79 9.55 5.03
CA TRP A 125 3.92 8.61 3.92
C TRP A 125 5.39 8.37 3.60
N LYS A 126 5.80 7.11 3.61
CA LYS A 126 7.17 6.70 3.31
C LYS A 126 7.22 5.81 2.08
N ALA A 127 8.32 5.89 1.35
CA ALA A 127 8.61 5.04 0.20
C ALA A 127 9.88 4.25 0.45
N TYR A 128 9.83 2.94 0.25
CA TYR A 128 10.91 2.00 0.55
C TYR A 128 11.27 1.19 -0.69
N LEU A 129 12.54 1.23 -1.11
CA LEU A 129 13.06 0.38 -2.17
C LEU A 129 13.21 -1.06 -1.67
N THR A 130 12.62 -2.02 -2.37
CA THR A 130 12.61 -3.44 -1.98
C THR A 130 13.73 -4.24 -2.65
N PRO A 131 14.39 -5.19 -1.96
CA PRO A 131 15.36 -6.09 -2.56
C PRO A 131 14.75 -6.93 -3.69
N ASN A 132 15.56 -7.15 -4.74
CA ASN A 132 15.24 -7.69 -6.06
C ASN A 132 14.57 -9.09 -6.12
N ALA A 133 14.31 -9.76 -4.99
CA ALA A 133 13.78 -11.12 -4.94
C ALA A 133 12.35 -11.28 -5.52
N LEU A 134 11.69 -10.19 -5.90
CA LEU A 134 10.29 -10.17 -6.33
C LEU A 134 10.07 -9.87 -7.82
N MET A 135 11.13 -9.56 -8.58
CA MET A 135 11.07 -9.33 -10.04
C MET A 135 11.39 -10.60 -10.86
N ALA A 136 11.57 -11.76 -10.20
CA ALA A 136 11.76 -13.03 -10.89
C ALA A 136 10.54 -13.27 -11.80
N LYS A 137 10.78 -13.31 -13.12
CA LYS A 137 9.77 -13.72 -14.09
C LYS A 137 9.28 -15.10 -13.67
N ASN A 138 8.05 -15.19 -13.19
CA ASN A 138 7.44 -16.49 -12.99
C ASN A 138 7.35 -17.16 -14.37
N ASP A 139 7.69 -18.45 -14.46
CA ASP A 139 7.47 -19.31 -15.63
C ASP A 139 5.97 -19.57 -15.82
N ILE A 140 5.20 -18.50 -16.00
CA ILE A 140 3.77 -18.56 -16.22
C ILE A 140 3.56 -18.82 -17.70
N ASN A 141 2.81 -19.88 -18.00
CA ASN A 141 2.30 -20.10 -19.34
C ASN A 141 1.27 -18.99 -19.66
N ILE A 142 1.73 -17.94 -20.34
CA ILE A 142 0.94 -16.74 -20.69
C ILE A 142 -0.33 -17.14 -21.44
N ASP A 143 -0.25 -18.09 -22.37
CA ASP A 143 -1.41 -18.52 -23.15
C ASP A 143 -2.47 -19.22 -22.29
N GLU A 144 -2.04 -20.00 -21.30
CA GLU A 144 -2.96 -20.62 -20.35
C GLU A 144 -3.60 -19.58 -19.42
N ALA A 145 -2.81 -18.63 -18.92
CA ALA A 145 -3.30 -17.53 -18.08
C ALA A 145 -4.31 -16.65 -18.82
N LEU A 146 -4.02 -16.30 -20.08
CA LEU A 146 -4.89 -15.46 -20.91
C LEU A 146 -6.18 -16.17 -21.37
N LYS A 147 -6.17 -17.50 -21.57
CA LYS A 147 -7.41 -18.27 -21.83
C LYS A 147 -8.42 -18.14 -20.69
N ARG A 148 -7.92 -17.93 -19.47
CA ARG A 148 -8.72 -17.77 -18.26
C ARG A 148 -8.96 -16.30 -17.92
N TYR A 149 -8.35 -15.35 -18.63
CA TYR A 149 -8.58 -13.95 -18.35
C TYR A 149 -9.99 -13.53 -18.81
N LYS A 150 -10.80 -13.07 -17.85
CA LYS A 150 -12.18 -12.63 -18.10
C LYS A 150 -12.35 -11.17 -17.74
N ILE A 151 -12.91 -10.40 -18.68
CA ILE A 151 -13.34 -9.02 -18.43
C ILE A 151 -14.69 -9.08 -17.71
N LEU A 152 -14.78 -8.49 -16.52
CA LEU A 152 -16.04 -8.43 -15.79
C LEU A 152 -16.93 -7.32 -16.37
N ASN A 153 -18.24 -7.59 -16.53
CA ASN A 153 -19.17 -6.68 -17.19
C ASN A 153 -19.22 -5.27 -16.55
N ASN A 154 -18.99 -5.17 -15.25
CA ASN A 154 -18.95 -3.89 -14.53
C ASN A 154 -17.59 -3.18 -14.58
N ARG A 155 -16.59 -3.72 -15.31
CA ARG A 155 -15.22 -3.20 -15.40
C ARG A 155 -14.72 -3.02 -16.83
N ILE A 156 -15.57 -3.18 -17.83
CA ILE A 156 -15.19 -3.12 -19.26
C ILE A 156 -14.47 -1.80 -19.63
N SER A 157 -14.85 -0.69 -18.99
CA SER A 157 -14.23 0.62 -19.26
C SER A 157 -12.76 0.67 -18.85
N ASP A 158 -12.41 0.01 -17.75
CA ASP A 158 -11.14 0.23 -17.03
C ASP A 158 -10.22 -0.99 -17.08
N GLN A 159 -10.76 -2.20 -17.20
CA GLN A 159 -10.01 -3.45 -17.26
C GLN A 159 -9.39 -3.65 -18.66
N ALA A 160 -8.13 -4.06 -18.69
CA ALA A 160 -7.42 -4.42 -19.92
C ALA A 160 -8.12 -5.57 -20.66
N THR A 161 -7.93 -5.66 -21.98
CA THR A 161 -8.30 -6.85 -22.76
C THR A 161 -7.21 -7.91 -22.70
N GLY A 162 -7.50 -9.14 -23.12
CA GLY A 162 -6.48 -10.19 -23.19
C GLY A 162 -5.30 -9.82 -24.10
N ASP A 163 -5.56 -9.09 -25.18
CA ASP A 163 -4.53 -8.58 -26.10
C ASP A 163 -3.70 -7.47 -25.46
N ASP A 164 -4.34 -6.57 -24.70
CA ASP A 164 -3.64 -5.55 -23.92
C ASP A 164 -2.69 -6.20 -22.90
N VAL A 165 -3.19 -7.18 -22.13
CA VAL A 165 -2.38 -7.91 -21.14
C VAL A 165 -1.21 -8.63 -21.80
N ARG A 166 -1.44 -9.30 -22.95
CA ARG A 166 -0.36 -9.91 -23.75
C ARG A 166 0.68 -8.88 -24.19
N SER A 167 0.23 -7.72 -24.65
CA SER A 167 1.10 -6.62 -25.04
C SER A 167 1.95 -6.11 -23.86
N TYR A 168 1.34 -5.95 -22.68
CA TYR A 168 2.05 -5.50 -21.49
C TYR A 168 3.13 -6.51 -21.05
N LEU A 169 2.82 -7.81 -21.07
CA LEU A 169 3.78 -8.88 -20.74
C LEU A 169 4.95 -8.90 -21.72
N ASN A 170 4.68 -8.79 -23.02
CA ASN A 170 5.71 -8.78 -24.05
C ASN A 170 6.65 -7.58 -23.91
N LYS A 171 6.13 -6.43 -23.44
CA LYS A 171 6.92 -5.24 -23.14
C LYS A 171 7.58 -5.27 -21.76
N GLY A 172 7.23 -6.22 -20.90
CA GLY A 172 7.71 -6.27 -19.51
C GLY A 172 7.04 -5.27 -18.56
N TRP A 173 5.99 -4.57 -19.00
CA TRP A 173 5.27 -3.56 -18.21
C TRP A 173 4.44 -4.13 -17.07
N ILE A 174 4.13 -5.43 -17.12
CA ILE A 174 3.58 -6.17 -15.99
C ILE A 174 4.41 -7.41 -15.73
N THR A 175 4.53 -7.76 -14.46
CA THR A 175 5.53 -8.73 -14.01
C THR A 175 4.94 -9.92 -13.27
N SER A 176 3.64 -9.88 -12.95
CA SER A 176 2.93 -10.98 -12.29
C SER A 176 1.54 -11.18 -12.89
N LEU A 177 1.17 -12.44 -13.11
CA LEU A 177 -0.20 -12.91 -13.27
C LEU A 177 -0.40 -13.91 -12.12
N SER A 178 -1.51 -13.86 -11.37
CA SER A 178 -1.57 -14.50 -10.06
C SER A 178 -1.25 -16.01 -10.10
N ALA A 179 -0.71 -16.54 -9.00
CA ALA A 179 -0.44 -17.96 -8.83
C ALA A 179 -1.69 -18.82 -8.52
N GLY A 180 -2.90 -18.30 -8.74
CA GLY A 180 -4.11 -19.12 -8.71
C GLY A 180 -4.57 -19.59 -7.33
N ALA A 181 -4.46 -18.77 -6.28
CA ALA A 181 -5.15 -19.06 -5.03
C ALA A 181 -6.67 -18.84 -5.22
N GLU A 182 -7.49 -19.79 -4.75
CA GLU A 182 -8.95 -19.64 -4.76
C GLU A 182 -9.36 -18.38 -4.00
N LYS A 183 -10.29 -17.60 -4.58
CA LYS A 183 -10.81 -16.39 -3.95
C LYS A 183 -12.32 -16.42 -3.88
N GLU A 184 -12.85 -15.98 -2.74
CA GLU A 184 -14.28 -15.80 -2.53
C GLU A 184 -14.58 -14.30 -2.47
N LYS A 185 -15.55 -13.83 -3.26
CA LYS A 185 -16.06 -12.46 -3.19
C LYS A 185 -17.45 -12.47 -2.60
N ILE A 186 -17.59 -11.77 -1.48
CA ILE A 186 -18.86 -11.64 -0.76
C ILE A 186 -19.58 -10.40 -1.31
N TYR A 187 -20.72 -10.62 -1.97
CA TYR A 187 -21.62 -9.55 -2.37
C TYR A 187 -22.58 -9.29 -1.22
N THR A 188 -22.80 -8.03 -0.91
CA THR A 188 -23.69 -7.61 0.18
C THR A 188 -24.76 -6.67 -0.34
N LYS A 189 -25.96 -6.76 0.23
CA LYS A 189 -27.06 -5.83 -0.01
C LYS A 189 -27.51 -5.19 1.30
N TRP A 190 -28.16 -4.04 1.19
CA TRP A 190 -28.77 -3.38 2.34
C TRP A 190 -30.22 -3.87 2.50
N VAL A 191 -30.53 -4.44 3.66
CA VAL A 191 -31.89 -4.85 4.05
C VAL A 191 -32.17 -4.27 5.43
N ASN A 192 -33.21 -3.45 5.56
CA ASN A 192 -33.60 -2.85 6.85
C ASN A 192 -32.44 -2.17 7.60
N TYR A 193 -31.65 -1.35 6.89
CA TYR A 193 -30.48 -0.64 7.44
C TYR A 193 -29.35 -1.55 7.99
N ARG A 194 -29.35 -2.84 7.62
CA ARG A 194 -28.25 -3.77 7.88
C ARG A 194 -27.66 -4.26 6.56
N GLN A 195 -26.34 -4.39 6.54
CA GLN A 195 -25.62 -5.00 5.43
C GLN A 195 -25.72 -6.52 5.59
N GLU A 196 -26.45 -7.16 4.70
CA GLU A 196 -26.61 -8.62 4.67
C GLU A 196 -25.82 -9.17 3.48
N VAL A 197 -25.23 -10.36 3.64
CA VAL A 197 -24.61 -11.08 2.53
C VAL A 197 -25.71 -11.48 1.56
N ASP A 198 -25.61 -11.01 0.32
CA ASP A 198 -26.53 -11.35 -0.76
C ASP A 198 -26.18 -12.73 -1.32
N TYR A 199 -24.93 -12.89 -1.78
CA TYR A 199 -24.37 -14.16 -2.19
C TYR A 199 -22.84 -14.12 -2.11
N VAL A 200 -22.22 -15.30 -2.00
CA VAL A 200 -20.77 -15.48 -2.10
C VAL A 200 -20.48 -16.03 -3.48
N GLU A 201 -19.84 -15.24 -4.32
CA GLU A 201 -19.30 -15.71 -5.59
C GLU A 201 -17.94 -16.34 -5.29
N LYS A 202 -17.89 -17.67 -5.25
CA LYS A 202 -16.62 -18.40 -5.22
C LYS A 202 -16.05 -18.36 -6.62
N TYR A 203 -15.00 -17.58 -6.83
CA TYR A 203 -14.20 -17.67 -8.05
C TYR A 203 -13.22 -18.83 -7.87
N SER A 204 -13.71 -20.06 -8.04
CA SER A 204 -12.82 -21.19 -8.30
C SER A 204 -12.73 -21.40 -9.81
N ASN A 205 -11.49 -21.37 -10.32
CA ASN A 205 -11.03 -22.00 -11.56
C ASN A 205 -11.22 -21.35 -12.94
N GLU A 206 -11.89 -20.21 -13.10
CA GLU A 206 -12.04 -19.63 -14.46
C GLU A 206 -11.23 -18.39 -14.78
N ALA A 207 -10.69 -17.68 -13.77
CA ALA A 207 -9.75 -16.58 -13.96
C ALA A 207 -8.58 -16.69 -12.99
N LEU A 208 -7.45 -17.24 -13.47
CA LEU A 208 -6.17 -17.23 -12.77
C LEU A 208 -5.57 -15.81 -12.68
N VAL A 209 -6.15 -14.83 -13.37
CA VAL A 209 -5.60 -13.49 -13.49
C VAL A 209 -6.61 -12.52 -12.91
N ASP A 210 -6.24 -11.87 -11.80
CA ASP A 210 -7.00 -10.80 -11.18
C ASP A 210 -7.06 -9.56 -12.10
N PHE A 211 -7.70 -8.51 -11.60
CA PHE A 211 -7.84 -7.25 -12.31
C PHE A 211 -6.50 -6.67 -12.74
N ILE A 212 -6.43 -6.34 -14.02
CA ILE A 212 -5.36 -5.56 -14.64
C ILE A 212 -6.05 -4.40 -15.34
N SER A 213 -5.69 -3.16 -15.02
CA SER A 213 -6.27 -1.99 -15.68
C SER A 213 -5.70 -1.81 -17.08
N LYS A 214 -6.40 -1.05 -17.91
CA LYS A 214 -5.80 -0.44 -19.09
C LYS A 214 -4.62 0.43 -18.68
N ASN A 215 -3.68 0.60 -19.61
CA ASN A 215 -2.59 1.55 -19.45
C ASN A 215 -3.18 2.96 -19.56
N ASN A 216 -3.23 3.65 -18.41
CA ASN A 216 -3.62 5.04 -18.31
C ASN A 216 -2.35 5.87 -18.15
N HIS A 217 -1.86 6.41 -19.27
CA HIS A 217 -0.70 7.32 -19.29
C HIS A 217 0.57 6.75 -18.64
N GLY A 218 0.94 5.53 -19.01
CA GLY A 218 2.09 4.85 -18.44
C GLY A 218 1.81 4.21 -17.08
N THR A 219 0.56 4.17 -16.61
CA THR A 219 0.21 3.54 -15.33
C THR A 219 -0.76 2.38 -15.51
N ILE A 220 -0.44 1.24 -14.90
CA ILE A 220 -1.21 0.00 -14.91
C ILE A 220 -1.43 -0.45 -13.46
N GLN A 221 -2.68 -0.58 -13.03
CA GLN A 221 -3.00 -1.29 -11.80
C GLN A 221 -2.98 -2.80 -12.07
N ASN A 222 -2.21 -3.54 -11.29
CA ASN A 222 -2.12 -4.99 -11.37
C ASN A 222 -2.39 -5.63 -10.00
N ASP A 223 -3.61 -6.12 -9.78
CA ASP A 223 -4.01 -6.75 -8.52
C ASP A 223 -3.34 -8.13 -8.29
N ASN A 224 -2.60 -8.63 -9.29
CA ASN A 224 -1.83 -9.88 -9.24
C ASN A 224 -0.45 -9.73 -8.58
N LEU A 225 -0.02 -8.51 -8.22
CA LEU A 225 1.21 -8.32 -7.45
C LEU A 225 1.08 -8.94 -6.05
N PRO A 226 2.17 -9.47 -5.46
CA PRO A 226 2.12 -10.03 -4.11
C PRO A 226 1.73 -8.96 -3.09
N ASP A 227 0.93 -9.34 -2.09
CA ASP A 227 0.64 -8.44 -0.96
C ASP A 227 1.89 -8.22 -0.10
N GLY A 228 2.79 -9.21 -0.07
CA GLY A 228 3.95 -9.26 0.80
C GLY A 228 3.57 -9.54 2.26
N ASP A 229 4.56 -9.47 3.15
CA ASP A 229 4.32 -9.68 4.57
C ASP A 229 3.79 -8.40 5.23
N VAL A 230 2.86 -8.53 6.18
CA VAL A 230 2.33 -7.41 6.96
C VAL A 230 3.45 -6.67 7.70
N PHE A 231 4.54 -7.36 8.03
CA PHE A 231 5.69 -6.84 8.75
C PHE A 231 6.92 -6.59 7.87
N GLU A 232 6.77 -6.63 6.53
CA GLU A 232 7.91 -6.47 5.61
C GLU A 232 8.61 -5.11 5.76
N THR A 233 7.91 -4.08 6.21
CA THR A 233 8.47 -2.76 6.54
C THR A 233 8.75 -2.60 8.05
N LEU A 234 8.17 -3.46 8.91
CA LEU A 234 8.14 -3.30 10.36
C LEU A 234 9.48 -3.57 11.06
N PHE A 235 10.26 -4.50 10.53
CA PHE A 235 11.54 -4.90 11.15
C PHE A 235 12.72 -4.85 10.18
N SER A 236 12.50 -4.31 8.98
CA SER A 236 13.51 -4.23 7.93
C SER A 236 14.44 -3.02 8.09
N PHE A 237 14.75 -2.65 9.32
CA PHE A 237 15.57 -1.49 9.69
C PHE A 237 16.95 -1.48 9.02
N ASN A 238 17.41 -2.62 8.50
CA ASN A 238 18.70 -2.76 7.81
C ASN A 238 18.59 -3.33 6.37
N GLN A 239 17.37 -3.55 5.84
CA GLN A 239 17.18 -4.25 4.57
C GLN A 239 16.43 -3.45 3.51
N LEU A 240 15.61 -2.48 3.91
CA LEU A 240 14.93 -1.57 2.98
C LEU A 240 15.63 -0.22 2.95
N TYR A 241 15.84 0.32 1.75
CA TYR A 241 16.34 1.68 1.59
C TYR A 241 15.15 2.63 1.52
N GLU A 242 14.98 3.48 2.54
CA GLU A 242 13.95 4.53 2.56
C GLU A 242 14.38 5.69 1.65
N LEU A 243 13.48 6.12 0.76
CA LEU A 243 13.69 7.33 -0.02
C LEU A 243 13.71 8.52 0.93
N THR A 244 14.74 9.37 0.81
CA THR A 244 14.99 10.43 1.79
C THR A 244 13.87 11.47 1.78
N GLU A 245 13.63 12.09 2.93
CA GLU A 245 12.69 13.19 3.06
C GLU A 245 12.98 14.31 2.06
N GLU A 246 14.24 14.59 1.74
CA GLU A 246 14.63 15.61 0.76
C GLU A 246 14.03 15.39 -0.63
N THR A 247 13.70 14.13 -0.97
CA THR A 247 13.05 13.78 -2.24
C THR A 247 11.53 13.70 -2.13
N HIS A 248 10.96 13.72 -0.91
CA HIS A 248 9.51 13.73 -0.68
C HIS A 248 8.94 15.14 -0.74
N LEU A 249 8.05 15.34 -1.70
CA LEU A 249 7.53 16.62 -2.12
C LEU A 249 6.01 16.65 -2.07
N LYS A 250 5.48 17.86 -1.95
CA LYS A 250 4.06 18.16 -2.12
C LYS A 250 3.81 18.67 -3.53
N ALA A 251 3.08 17.88 -4.32
CA ALA A 251 2.70 18.20 -5.70
C ALA A 251 1.23 18.64 -5.78
N ASN A 252 0.89 19.48 -6.75
CA ASN A 252 -0.47 19.92 -7.07
C ASN A 252 -1.25 20.49 -5.86
N GLY A 253 -0.55 21.04 -4.87
CA GLY A 253 -1.19 21.58 -3.67
C GLY A 253 -1.74 20.54 -2.67
N TYR A 254 -1.75 19.24 -3.01
CA TYR A 254 -2.32 18.21 -2.12
C TYR A 254 -1.68 16.83 -2.23
N SER A 255 -0.99 16.47 -3.31
CA SER A 255 -0.50 15.10 -3.55
C SER A 255 0.88 14.86 -2.96
N ASN A 256 1.19 13.61 -2.66
CA ASN A 256 2.55 13.18 -2.37
C ASN A 256 3.32 13.00 -3.67
N ALA A 257 4.61 13.28 -3.67
CA ALA A 257 5.48 12.96 -4.79
C ALA A 257 6.88 12.61 -4.30
N TRP A 258 7.58 11.74 -5.03
CA TRP A 258 8.99 11.46 -4.80
C TRP A 258 9.81 11.74 -6.05
N ALA A 259 10.88 12.52 -5.91
CA ALA A 259 11.85 12.71 -6.98
C ALA A 259 12.86 11.56 -6.97
N ILE A 260 12.91 10.80 -8.06
CA ILE A 260 13.68 9.56 -8.13
C ILE A 260 14.66 9.66 -9.30
N ASN A 261 15.94 9.48 -9.00
CA ASN A 261 16.98 9.28 -10.00
C ASN A 261 17.49 7.83 -9.88
N PRO A 262 17.12 6.93 -10.80
CA PRO A 262 17.51 5.52 -10.74
C PRO A 262 19.03 5.35 -10.86
N GLY A 263 19.72 6.23 -11.60
CA GLY A 263 21.18 6.20 -11.70
C GLY A 263 21.89 6.48 -10.37
N ILE A 264 21.28 7.24 -9.47
CA ILE A 264 21.81 7.47 -8.11
C ILE A 264 21.31 6.36 -7.17
N LEU A 265 20.00 6.08 -7.21
CA LEU A 265 19.33 5.13 -6.33
C LEU A 265 19.91 3.71 -6.49
N CYS A 266 20.09 3.24 -7.72
CA CYS A 266 20.51 1.88 -8.03
C CYS A 266 22.02 1.66 -7.97
N ASN A 267 22.83 2.73 -8.05
CA ASN A 267 24.30 2.65 -7.91
C ASN A 267 24.79 2.93 -6.47
N SER A 268 23.89 3.32 -5.56
CA SER A 268 24.24 3.61 -4.18
C SER A 268 24.61 2.34 -3.41
N LYS A 269 25.86 2.27 -2.92
CA LYS A 269 26.38 1.17 -2.08
C LYS A 269 25.68 1.04 -0.72
N SER A 270 24.87 2.03 -0.33
CA SER A 270 24.07 2.01 0.89
C SER A 270 22.83 1.09 0.78
N SER A 271 22.48 0.65 -0.44
CA SER A 271 21.52 -0.43 -0.67
C SER A 271 22.28 -1.76 -0.68
N GLY A 272 22.41 -2.40 0.49
CA GLY A 272 23.28 -3.57 0.74
C GLY A 272 23.02 -4.85 -0.08
N ASN A 273 22.17 -4.80 -1.11
CA ASN A 273 22.03 -5.78 -2.18
C ASN A 273 21.22 -5.08 -3.29
N THR A 274 21.82 -4.83 -4.46
CA THR A 274 21.22 -4.00 -5.52
C THR A 274 19.83 -4.47 -5.94
N SER A 275 18.83 -3.70 -5.49
CA SER A 275 17.38 -3.85 -5.67
C SER A 275 16.84 -3.52 -7.06
N CYS A 276 17.69 -3.04 -7.98
CA CYS A 276 17.28 -2.66 -9.32
C CYS A 276 17.78 -3.67 -10.36
N LEU A 277 16.96 -3.93 -11.37
CA LEU A 277 17.32 -4.66 -12.57
C LEU A 277 17.74 -3.64 -13.64
N ALA A 278 19.00 -3.70 -14.09
CA ALA A 278 19.46 -2.88 -15.20
C ALA A 278 19.14 -3.58 -16.54
N ASN A 279 18.45 -2.87 -17.42
CA ASN A 279 18.09 -3.36 -18.74
C ASN A 279 19.21 -3.11 -19.77
N PRO A 280 19.28 -3.89 -20.87
CA PRO A 280 20.30 -3.73 -21.89
C PRO A 280 20.32 -2.35 -22.59
N ASP A 281 19.18 -1.66 -22.57
CA ASP A 281 19.02 -0.32 -23.13
C ASP A 281 19.48 0.81 -22.19
N GLY A 282 19.90 0.46 -20.97
CA GLY A 282 20.34 1.38 -19.93
C GLY A 282 19.21 1.98 -19.08
N THR A 283 18.01 1.42 -19.14
CA THR A 283 16.91 1.71 -18.20
C THR A 283 16.99 0.81 -16.97
N PHE A 284 16.20 1.13 -15.94
CA PHE A 284 16.14 0.38 -14.69
C PHE A 284 14.71 -0.02 -14.34
N ASP A 285 14.55 -1.26 -13.88
CA ASP A 285 13.32 -1.73 -13.26
C ASP A 285 13.55 -1.96 -11.77
N PHE A 286 12.63 -1.54 -10.92
CA PHE A 286 12.74 -1.73 -9.47
C PHE A 286 11.37 -1.63 -8.79
N GLU A 287 11.31 -2.05 -7.53
CA GLU A 287 10.07 -2.07 -6.76
C GLU A 287 10.18 -1.20 -5.50
N ILE A 288 9.12 -0.46 -5.22
CA ILE A 288 8.94 0.42 -4.07
C ILE A 288 7.67 0.00 -3.32
N ILE A 289 7.74 -0.01 -1.99
CA ILE A 289 6.57 -0.03 -1.11
C ILE A 289 6.29 1.38 -0.63
N VAL A 290 5.06 1.85 -0.83
CA VAL A 290 4.59 3.14 -0.29
C VAL A 290 3.62 2.86 0.86
N GLU A 291 3.95 3.33 2.06
CA GLU A 291 3.21 3.02 3.29
C GLU A 291 3.03 4.24 4.20
N TYR A 292 1.88 4.31 4.87
CA TYR A 292 1.58 5.31 5.87
C TYR A 292 2.11 4.89 7.25
N TYR A 293 3.21 5.52 7.69
CA TYR A 293 3.96 5.11 8.87
C TYR A 293 3.14 5.06 10.18
N PRO A 294 2.19 5.96 10.49
CA PRO A 294 1.39 5.87 11.71
C PRO A 294 0.57 4.59 11.83
N GLN A 295 0.13 4.01 10.71
CA GLN A 295 -0.62 2.75 10.73
C GLN A 295 0.25 1.59 11.28
N ARG A 296 1.55 1.64 11.00
CA ARG A 296 2.55 0.70 11.51
C ARG A 296 2.67 0.76 13.03
N LEU A 297 2.74 1.97 13.58
CA LEU A 297 2.80 2.18 15.03
C LEU A 297 1.53 1.65 15.71
N TYR A 298 0.37 1.87 15.09
CA TYR A 298 -0.89 1.33 15.58
C TYR A 298 -0.85 -0.20 15.69
N TYR A 299 -0.34 -0.92 14.68
CA TYR A 299 -0.23 -2.38 14.73
C TYR A 299 0.73 -2.88 15.81
N ILE A 300 1.86 -2.19 16.04
CA ILE A 300 2.77 -2.51 17.15
C ILE A 300 2.04 -2.37 18.48
N THR A 301 1.43 -1.20 18.72
CA THR A 301 0.75 -0.91 19.98
C THR A 301 -0.41 -1.87 20.23
N LEU A 302 -1.18 -2.21 19.19
CA LEU A 302 -2.25 -3.20 19.28
C LEU A 302 -1.70 -4.58 19.67
N THR A 303 -0.62 -5.03 19.01
CA THR A 303 -0.01 -6.33 19.29
C THR A 303 0.51 -6.42 20.73
N ILE A 304 1.20 -5.38 21.20
CA ILE A 304 1.67 -5.29 22.59
C ILE A 304 0.48 -5.32 23.55
N SER A 305 -0.58 -4.56 23.26
CA SER A 305 -1.75 -4.48 24.14
C SER A 305 -2.47 -5.82 24.26
N LEU A 306 -2.70 -6.49 23.13
CA LEU A 306 -3.31 -7.82 23.10
C LEU A 306 -2.44 -8.83 23.86
N THR A 307 -1.12 -8.81 23.65
CA THR A 307 -0.19 -9.70 24.34
C THR A 307 -0.25 -9.52 25.85
N VAL A 308 -0.29 -8.27 26.34
CA VAL A 308 -0.44 -7.97 27.77
C VAL A 308 -1.78 -8.50 28.31
N VAL A 309 -2.88 -8.29 27.60
CA VAL A 309 -4.21 -8.81 27.99
C VAL A 309 -4.18 -10.34 28.07
N PHE A 310 -3.63 -11.03 27.07
CA PHE A 310 -3.49 -12.49 27.09
C PHE A 310 -2.67 -12.98 28.28
N ILE A 311 -1.55 -12.33 28.59
CA ILE A 311 -0.73 -12.67 29.77
C ILE A 311 -1.54 -12.49 31.06
N ARG A 312 -2.33 -11.42 31.18
CA ARG A 312 -3.17 -11.19 32.38
C ARG A 312 -4.29 -12.22 32.52
N ILE A 313 -4.92 -12.61 31.42
CA ILE A 313 -5.93 -13.67 31.43
C ILE A 313 -5.29 -15.00 31.84
N ALA A 314 -4.12 -15.35 31.29
CA ALA A 314 -3.40 -16.57 31.65
C ALA A 314 -3.00 -16.58 33.14
N GLN A 315 -2.49 -15.47 33.66
CA GLN A 315 -2.18 -15.31 35.09
C GLN A 315 -3.42 -15.47 35.96
N TRP A 316 -4.54 -14.85 35.56
CA TRP A 316 -5.80 -14.94 36.30
C TRP A 316 -6.34 -16.37 36.32
N LEU A 317 -6.31 -17.08 35.19
CA LEU A 317 -6.72 -18.49 35.11
C LEU A 317 -5.84 -19.38 36.00
N ALA A 318 -4.52 -19.17 36.00
CA ALA A 318 -3.61 -19.90 36.87
C ALA A 318 -3.89 -19.64 38.37
N THR A 319 -4.21 -18.40 38.74
CA THR A 319 -4.61 -18.08 40.12
C THR A 319 -5.96 -18.70 40.50
N LEU A 320 -6.92 -18.76 39.57
CA LEU A 320 -8.22 -19.38 39.80
C LEU A 320 -8.08 -20.89 40.01
N GLU A 321 -7.25 -21.57 39.23
CA GLU A 321 -6.93 -22.99 39.42
C GLU A 321 -6.28 -23.25 40.78
N GLY A 322 -5.34 -22.40 41.20
CA GLY A 322 -4.76 -22.44 42.55
C GLY A 322 -5.78 -22.26 43.67
N MET A 323 -6.75 -21.36 43.49
CA MET A 323 -7.85 -21.17 44.46
C MET A 323 -8.82 -22.36 44.48
N LEU A 324 -9.15 -22.94 43.33
CA LEU A 324 -10.03 -24.11 43.24
C LEU A 324 -9.39 -25.35 43.86
N THR A 325 -8.10 -25.57 43.64
CA THR A 325 -7.35 -26.69 44.23
C THR A 325 -7.24 -26.57 45.75
N THR A 326 -6.95 -25.37 46.27
CA THR A 326 -6.93 -25.11 47.72
C THR A 326 -8.32 -25.26 48.36
N LEU A 327 -9.37 -24.73 47.72
CA LEU A 327 -10.75 -24.88 48.17
C LEU A 327 -11.20 -26.35 48.18
N ALA A 328 -10.90 -27.11 47.12
CA ALA A 328 -11.20 -28.53 47.05
C ALA A 328 -10.45 -29.32 48.14
N GLY A 329 -9.17 -29.01 48.36
CA GLY A 329 -8.36 -29.58 49.43
C GLY A 329 -8.94 -29.34 50.82
N TRP A 330 -9.58 -28.19 51.06
CA TRP A 330 -10.25 -27.87 52.32
C TRP A 330 -11.66 -28.48 52.45
N LEU A 331 -12.48 -28.45 51.40
CA LEU A 331 -13.87 -28.92 51.41
C LEU A 331 -14.00 -30.44 51.47
N ILE A 332 -13.18 -31.18 50.70
CA ILE A 332 -13.31 -32.64 50.58
C ILE A 332 -13.18 -33.35 51.94
N PRO A 333 -12.18 -33.03 52.81
CA PRO A 333 -12.09 -33.61 54.15
C PRO A 333 -13.29 -33.29 55.05
N GLN A 334 -13.83 -32.06 54.98
CA GLN A 334 -14.99 -31.66 55.78
C GLN A 334 -16.24 -32.46 55.40
N LEU A 335 -16.46 -32.66 54.09
CA LEU A 335 -17.56 -33.47 53.58
C LEU A 335 -17.38 -34.96 53.93
N ARG A 336 -16.15 -35.49 53.89
CA ARG A 336 -15.84 -36.87 54.30
C ARG A 336 -16.13 -37.11 55.78
N ASN A 337 -15.73 -36.18 56.65
CA ASN A 337 -15.95 -36.28 58.10
C ASN A 337 -17.42 -36.18 58.50
N ARG A 338 -18.23 -35.40 57.77
CA ARG A 338 -19.70 -35.35 57.99
C ARG A 338 -20.40 -36.67 57.64
N LYS A 339 -19.98 -37.34 56.56
CA LYS A 339 -20.51 -38.67 56.21
C LYS A 339 -20.11 -39.75 57.23
N ALA A 340 -18.91 -39.67 57.80
CA ALA A 340 -18.48 -40.60 58.86
C ALA A 340 -19.29 -40.45 60.15
N LYS A 341 -19.65 -39.22 60.55
CA LYS A 341 -20.49 -38.96 61.74
C LYS A 341 -21.95 -39.38 61.59
N THR A 342 -22.46 -39.55 60.38
CA THR A 342 -23.84 -39.98 60.12
C THR A 342 -24.00 -41.50 59.99
N LEU A 343 -22.89 -42.26 60.04
CA LEU A 343 -22.87 -43.72 59.90
C LEU A 343 -22.46 -44.45 61.18
N VAL A 344 -22.31 -43.75 62.31
CA VAL A 344 -22.21 -44.40 63.62
C VAL A 344 -23.64 -44.60 64.11
N PRO A 345 -24.17 -45.84 64.14
CA PRO A 345 -25.42 -46.09 64.85
C PRO A 345 -25.15 -45.89 66.33
N ASP A 346 -26.05 -45.19 67.03
CA ASP A 346 -26.02 -45.14 68.49
C ASP A 346 -26.07 -46.59 69.02
N GLU A 347 -24.96 -47.07 69.58
CA GLU A 347 -24.99 -48.27 70.42
C GLU A 347 -25.84 -47.90 71.63
N GLU A 348 -27.09 -48.34 71.58
CA GLU A 348 -28.01 -48.36 72.71
C GLU A 348 -27.36 -49.18 73.85
N GLU A 349 -26.83 -48.47 74.85
CA GLU A 349 -26.51 -49.01 76.17
C GLU A 349 -27.79 -49.60 76.78
N THR A 350 -28.04 -50.89 76.49
CA THR A 350 -28.98 -51.68 77.28
C THR A 350 -28.22 -52.36 78.40
N GLY A 351 -28.24 -51.70 79.56
CA GLY A 351 -27.87 -52.33 80.81
C GLY A 351 -28.76 -53.54 81.10
N TYR A 352 -28.15 -54.63 81.56
CA TYR A 352 -28.88 -55.66 82.30
C TYR A 352 -28.06 -56.12 83.52
N THR A 353 -28.68 -55.85 84.66
CA THR A 353 -28.35 -56.31 86.01
C THR A 353 -28.91 -57.71 86.29
N GLY A 354 -28.18 -58.54 87.05
CA GLY A 354 -28.66 -59.76 87.75
C GLY A 354 -28.47 -61.06 86.96
N VAL A 355 -27.97 -62.16 87.51
CA VAL A 355 -27.85 -62.65 88.91
C VAL A 355 -26.59 -63.49 89.04
#